data_AF-A0A9P1AUT2-F1
#
_entry.id   AF-A0A9P1AUT2-F1
#
_cell.length_a   1.000
_cell.length_b   1.000
_cell.length_c   1.000
_cell.angle_alpha   90.00
_cell.angle_beta   90.00
_cell.angle_gamma   90.00
#
_symmetry.space_group_name_H-M   'P 1'
#
loop_
_entity.id
_entity.type
_entity.pdbx_description
1 polymer ?
#
loop_
_entity_poly.entity_id
_entity_poly.type
_entity_poly.pdbx_seq_one_letter_code
_entity_poly.pdbx_strand_id
1 'polypeptide(L)'
;MNQYSSESTHLKSPMKLRWPPKCEIAGADKTILFAENPRNMIPQNPYESHIDLAVSATSANFRDMSNEQLIAVLDDDAKLESIILNLPQVRSIPTDKESALAANKSLAEWNLAQKPRIDAIKILIFNLYDQLKELQTEVDHLKNQLDSISSSKSLDTTSSLMQVAAQEADDDAEALTTRFESGELSIDLFLKQFKEKKALAHLRKIKSDRLSALLREQTYSFAQTTSTPMPQSRLLRISNFVSTICWPTTLNVGLRLLCQSRNFATLRETVGEQNSKILYEPIFKDEREFPGYNTVNVQMQGCDFGSLEKYQAYVHKIANRFGFSVADSYAVAARAQKAITYKPYSTLSESETEIFVYHRVIRLTERMFQSVLQ
;
A
#
# COMPACT_ATOMS: atom_id res chain seq x y z
N MET A 1 53.16 -4.92 26.98
CA MET A 1 51.96 -5.33 27.73
C MET A 1 50.81 -4.49 27.22
N ASN A 2 50.14 -4.98 26.18
CA ASN A 2 48.95 -4.34 25.59
C ASN A 2 47.73 -4.88 26.34
N GLN A 3 46.91 -4.01 26.91
CA GLN A 3 45.55 -4.34 27.30
C GLN A 3 44.60 -3.60 26.37
N TYR A 4 44.08 -4.36 25.40
CA TYR A 4 42.95 -3.97 24.56
C TYR A 4 41.67 -4.31 25.32
N SER A 5 40.87 -3.29 25.64
CA SER A 5 39.47 -3.46 26.05
C SER A 5 38.65 -3.95 24.87
N SER A 6 37.98 -5.08 25.07
CA SER A 6 37.03 -5.69 24.16
C SER A 6 35.68 -4.97 24.24
N GLU A 7 35.33 -4.21 23.19
CA GLU A 7 33.98 -3.67 23.00
C GLU A 7 33.26 -4.47 21.90
N SER A 8 32.27 -5.25 22.33
CA SER A 8 31.41 -6.09 21.50
C SER A 8 30.41 -5.22 20.73
N THR A 9 30.65 -5.02 19.43
CA THR A 9 29.66 -4.45 18.51
C THR A 9 28.79 -5.56 17.94
N HIS A 10 27.57 -5.68 18.45
CA HIS A 10 26.50 -6.46 17.82
C HIS A 10 26.11 -5.81 16.49
N LEU A 11 26.67 -6.29 15.37
CA LEU A 11 26.15 -5.99 14.04
C LEU A 11 24.78 -6.66 13.86
N LYS A 12 23.71 -5.86 13.87
CA LYS A 12 22.38 -6.26 13.39
C LYS A 12 22.47 -6.59 11.89
N SER A 13 22.15 -7.83 11.53
CA SER A 13 22.00 -8.25 10.14
C SER A 13 20.87 -7.48 9.44
N PRO A 14 21.03 -7.08 8.16
CA PRO A 14 19.98 -6.38 7.43
C PRO A 14 18.81 -7.31 7.11
N MET A 15 17.60 -6.79 7.36
CA MET A 15 16.30 -7.41 7.15
C MET A 15 16.11 -7.81 5.68
N LYS A 16 15.92 -9.10 5.41
CA LYS A 16 15.59 -9.64 4.08
C LYS A 16 14.17 -9.20 3.70
N LEU A 17 14.03 -8.18 2.87
CA LEU A 17 12.75 -7.81 2.25
C LEU A 17 12.32 -8.93 1.28
N ARG A 18 11.25 -9.65 1.64
CA ARG A 18 10.61 -10.68 0.81
C ARG A 18 9.49 -10.02 0.02
N TRP A 19 9.65 -9.94 -1.29
CA TRP A 19 8.58 -9.49 -2.20
C TRP A 19 7.39 -10.47 -2.18
N PRO A 20 6.14 -9.98 -2.27
CA PRO A 20 4.95 -10.83 -2.35
C PRO A 20 4.86 -11.52 -3.73
N PRO A 21 4.20 -12.68 -3.83
CA PRO A 21 3.92 -13.31 -5.12
C PRO A 21 2.91 -12.45 -5.90
N LYS A 22 3.17 -12.27 -7.20
CA LYS A 22 2.38 -11.45 -8.12
C LYS A 22 0.97 -12.02 -8.30
N CYS A 23 -0.03 -11.13 -8.30
CA CYS A 23 -1.38 -11.41 -8.79
C CYS A 23 -1.38 -11.39 -10.32
N GLU A 24 -1.97 -12.41 -10.92
CA GLU A 24 -2.08 -12.59 -12.37
C GLU A 24 -3.45 -12.07 -12.81
N ILE A 25 -3.45 -11.10 -13.73
CA ILE A 25 -4.65 -10.61 -14.41
C ILE A 25 -4.80 -11.47 -15.66
N ALA A 26 -5.90 -12.23 -15.72
CA ALA A 26 -6.28 -12.99 -16.90
C ALA A 26 -6.62 -12.05 -18.06
N GLY A 27 -5.98 -12.27 -19.21
CA GLY A 27 -6.36 -11.61 -20.46
C GLY A 27 -5.21 -11.53 -21.46
N ALA A 28 -5.33 -12.33 -22.52
CA ALA A 28 -4.56 -12.36 -23.76
C ALA A 28 -3.42 -13.40 -23.81
N ASP A 29 -3.66 -14.42 -24.63
CA ASP A 29 -2.71 -15.39 -25.15
C ASP A 29 -1.48 -14.71 -25.76
N LYS A 30 -0.44 -14.54 -24.95
CA LYS A 30 0.94 -14.37 -25.39
C LYS A 30 1.81 -15.15 -24.44
N THR A 31 2.33 -16.27 -24.90
CA THR A 31 3.38 -17.03 -24.21
C THR A 31 4.59 -16.10 -24.03
N ILE A 32 4.67 -15.46 -22.88
CA ILE A 32 5.91 -14.85 -22.39
C ILE A 32 6.71 -16.01 -21.83
N LEU A 33 7.69 -16.49 -22.61
CA LEU A 33 8.72 -17.38 -22.09
C LEU A 33 9.52 -16.58 -21.07
N PHE A 34 9.16 -16.70 -19.79
CA PHE A 34 10.00 -16.25 -18.71
C PHE A 34 11.25 -17.15 -18.70
N ALA A 35 12.41 -16.54 -18.89
CA ALA A 35 13.69 -17.21 -18.70
C ALA A 35 13.71 -17.86 -17.31
N GLU A 36 13.88 -19.18 -17.29
CA GLU A 36 14.08 -19.94 -16.07
C GLU A 36 15.26 -19.39 -15.26
N ASN A 37 15.11 -19.48 -13.96
CA ASN A 37 16.03 -19.01 -12.94
C ASN A 37 17.45 -19.61 -13.17
N PRO A 38 18.50 -18.82 -13.47
CA PRO A 38 19.80 -19.35 -13.93
C PRO A 38 20.66 -20.00 -12.83
N ARG A 39 20.08 -20.34 -11.66
CA ARG A 39 20.82 -20.89 -10.52
C ARG A 39 20.75 -22.41 -10.36
N ASN A 40 19.99 -23.12 -11.19
CA ASN A 40 19.86 -24.58 -11.12
C ASN A 40 20.34 -25.30 -12.39
N MET A 41 21.31 -24.74 -13.12
CA MET A 41 22.04 -25.50 -14.12
C MET A 41 23.34 -26.02 -13.51
N ILE A 42 23.27 -27.25 -12.98
CA ILE A 42 24.40 -28.15 -13.17
C ILE A 42 24.55 -28.20 -14.69
N PRO A 43 25.67 -27.77 -15.29
CA PRO A 43 25.85 -27.89 -16.72
C PRO A 43 26.01 -29.39 -16.98
N GLN A 44 24.90 -30.07 -17.24
CA GLN A 44 24.96 -31.31 -18.01
C GLN A 44 25.53 -30.87 -19.33
N ASN A 45 26.78 -31.26 -19.58
CA ASN A 45 27.48 -30.92 -20.80
C ASN A 45 26.62 -31.47 -21.95
N PRO A 46 25.91 -30.64 -22.73
CA PRO A 46 24.90 -31.13 -23.68
C PRO A 46 25.53 -32.07 -24.71
N TYR A 47 26.83 -31.85 -24.95
CA TYR A 47 27.71 -32.62 -25.80
C TYR A 47 27.94 -34.05 -25.31
N GLU A 48 27.87 -34.33 -24.01
CA GLU A 48 28.13 -35.67 -23.46
C GLU A 48 27.07 -36.68 -23.93
N SER A 49 25.79 -36.29 -23.93
CA SER A 49 24.72 -37.14 -24.48
C SER A 49 24.78 -37.29 -26.02
N HIS A 50 25.25 -36.26 -26.73
CA HIS A 50 25.43 -36.32 -28.18
C HIS A 50 26.59 -37.25 -28.57
N ILE A 51 27.66 -37.27 -27.76
CA ILE A 51 28.80 -38.16 -27.95
C ILE A 51 28.37 -39.61 -27.69
N ASP A 52 27.65 -39.90 -26.60
CA ASP A 52 27.19 -41.26 -26.29
C ASP A 52 26.23 -41.81 -27.38
N LEU A 53 25.33 -40.95 -27.87
CA LEU A 53 24.41 -41.31 -28.95
C LEU A 53 25.14 -41.53 -30.29
N ALA A 54 26.15 -40.71 -30.58
CA ALA A 54 26.99 -40.88 -31.76
C ALA A 54 27.80 -42.19 -31.67
N VAL A 55 28.44 -42.46 -30.54
CA VAL A 55 29.21 -43.71 -30.30
C VAL A 55 28.31 -44.93 -30.43
N SER A 56 27.08 -44.90 -29.89
CA SER A 56 26.11 -45.98 -30.07
C SER A 56 25.69 -46.16 -31.53
N ALA A 57 25.49 -45.09 -32.28
CA ALA A 57 25.12 -45.15 -33.70
C ALA A 57 26.27 -45.67 -34.57
N THR A 58 27.50 -45.26 -34.30
CA THR A 58 28.70 -45.78 -34.98
C THR A 58 28.89 -47.26 -34.67
N SER A 59 28.71 -47.68 -33.41
CA SER A 59 28.81 -49.08 -33.02
C SER A 59 27.76 -49.95 -33.71
N ALA A 60 26.54 -49.44 -33.92
CA ALA A 60 25.51 -50.11 -34.70
C ALA A 60 25.93 -50.26 -36.17
N ASN A 61 26.43 -49.19 -36.81
CA ASN A 61 26.93 -49.26 -38.19
C ASN A 61 28.05 -50.30 -38.35
N PHE A 62 28.97 -50.41 -37.39
CA PHE A 62 30.06 -51.41 -37.45
C PHE A 62 29.60 -52.84 -37.27
N ARG A 63 28.48 -53.09 -36.57
CA ARG A 63 27.90 -54.44 -36.42
C ARG A 63 27.35 -54.99 -37.73
N ASP A 64 26.96 -54.10 -38.64
CA ASP A 64 26.39 -54.47 -39.94
C ASP A 64 27.44 -54.66 -41.04
N MET A 65 28.73 -54.41 -40.76
CA MET A 65 29.84 -54.53 -41.72
C MET A 65 30.49 -55.93 -41.69
N SER A 66 30.98 -56.38 -42.84
CA SER A 66 31.75 -57.63 -42.96
C SER A 66 33.19 -57.49 -42.42
N ASN A 67 33.84 -58.60 -42.05
CA ASN A 67 35.21 -58.58 -41.52
C ASN A 67 36.22 -57.91 -42.44
N GLU A 68 36.10 -58.07 -43.76
CA GLU A 68 36.97 -57.43 -44.75
C GLU A 68 36.80 -55.91 -44.75
N GLN A 69 35.57 -55.43 -44.56
CA GLN A 69 35.25 -54.00 -44.46
C GLN A 69 35.72 -53.40 -43.13
N LEU A 70 35.60 -54.15 -42.03
CA LEU A 70 36.09 -53.74 -40.70
C LEU A 70 37.61 -53.61 -40.68
N ILE A 71 38.35 -54.54 -41.30
CA ILE A 71 39.81 -54.44 -41.47
C ILE A 71 40.16 -53.21 -42.29
N ALA A 72 39.45 -52.98 -43.40
CA ALA A 72 39.67 -51.82 -44.25
C ALA A 72 39.36 -50.46 -43.59
N VAL A 73 38.52 -50.44 -42.55
CA VAL A 73 38.22 -49.25 -41.71
C VAL A 73 39.26 -49.06 -40.61
N LEU A 74 39.84 -50.15 -40.08
CA LEU A 74 40.95 -50.09 -39.12
C LEU A 74 42.27 -49.63 -39.77
N ASP A 75 42.47 -49.96 -41.04
CA ASP A 75 43.69 -49.62 -41.79
C ASP A 75 43.66 -48.20 -42.40
N ASP A 76 42.50 -47.53 -42.44
CA ASP A 76 42.30 -46.24 -43.10
C ASP A 76 41.38 -45.30 -42.30
N ASP A 77 42.00 -44.40 -41.54
CA ASP A 77 41.31 -43.39 -40.72
C ASP A 77 40.38 -42.47 -41.54
N ALA A 78 40.66 -42.26 -42.83
CA ALA A 78 39.81 -41.43 -43.69
C ALA A 78 38.44 -42.07 -43.93
N LYS A 79 38.37 -43.41 -43.96
CA LYS A 79 37.09 -44.13 -44.05
C LYS A 79 36.33 -44.02 -42.74
N LEU A 80 37.01 -44.12 -41.60
CA LEU A 80 36.41 -43.92 -40.29
C LEU A 80 35.81 -42.51 -40.16
N GLU A 81 36.56 -41.47 -40.54
CA GLU A 81 36.07 -40.08 -40.56
C GLU A 81 34.86 -39.91 -41.49
N SER A 82 34.87 -40.55 -42.66
CA SER A 82 33.72 -40.51 -43.58
C SER A 82 32.46 -41.13 -42.96
N ILE A 83 32.60 -42.21 -42.19
CA ILE A 83 31.48 -42.86 -41.48
C ILE A 83 30.97 -41.91 -40.39
N ILE A 84 31.86 -41.27 -39.63
CA ILE A 84 31.52 -40.33 -38.57
C ILE A 84 30.79 -39.08 -39.11
N LEU A 85 31.27 -38.50 -40.22
CA LEU A 85 30.64 -37.32 -40.84
C LEU A 85 29.26 -37.63 -41.41
N ASN A 86 29.02 -38.88 -41.81
CA ASN A 86 27.72 -39.34 -42.32
C ASN A 86 26.72 -39.70 -41.22
N LEU A 87 27.14 -39.72 -39.94
CA LEU A 87 26.21 -39.96 -38.83
C LEU A 87 25.18 -38.82 -38.74
N PRO A 88 23.89 -39.15 -38.54
CA PRO A 88 22.83 -38.15 -38.46
C PRO A 88 23.06 -37.17 -37.30
N GLN A 89 23.67 -37.62 -36.21
CA GLN A 89 24.01 -36.79 -35.04
C GLN A 89 25.08 -35.73 -35.36
N VAL A 90 26.07 -36.06 -36.20
CA VAL A 90 27.13 -35.10 -36.57
C VAL A 90 26.63 -34.15 -37.65
N ARG A 91 25.80 -34.66 -38.57
CA ARG A 91 25.22 -33.87 -39.66
C ARG A 91 24.19 -32.83 -39.20
N SER A 92 23.51 -33.05 -38.07
CA SER A 92 22.53 -32.08 -37.55
C SER A 92 23.18 -30.88 -36.86
N ILE A 93 24.39 -31.02 -36.31
CA ILE A 93 25.08 -29.98 -35.51
C ILE A 93 25.21 -28.63 -36.24
N PRO A 94 25.60 -28.57 -37.54
CA PRO A 94 25.66 -27.28 -38.25
C PRO A 94 24.30 -26.60 -38.36
N THR A 95 23.24 -27.36 -38.64
CA THR A 95 21.86 -26.85 -38.70
C THR A 95 21.37 -26.40 -37.32
N ASP A 96 21.65 -27.18 -36.28
CA ASP A 96 21.30 -26.84 -34.90
C ASP A 96 22.02 -25.54 -34.47
N LYS A 97 23.31 -25.40 -34.80
CA LYS A 97 24.09 -24.18 -34.59
C LYS A 97 23.50 -22.98 -35.33
N GLU A 98 23.15 -23.12 -36.61
CA GLU A 98 22.54 -22.04 -37.38
C GLU A 98 21.18 -21.63 -36.80
N SER A 99 20.37 -22.60 -36.39
CA SER A 99 19.07 -22.34 -35.75
C SER A 99 19.24 -21.61 -34.40
N ALA A 100 20.23 -22.00 -33.58
CA ALA A 100 20.54 -21.35 -32.32
C ALA A 100 21.10 -19.92 -32.53
N LEU A 101 21.93 -19.72 -33.54
CA LEU A 101 22.43 -18.40 -33.92
C LEU A 101 21.29 -17.49 -34.41
N ALA A 102 20.39 -18.01 -35.23
CA ALA A 102 19.21 -17.28 -35.69
C ALA A 102 18.28 -16.91 -34.51
N ALA A 103 18.06 -17.83 -33.57
CA ALA A 103 17.28 -17.58 -32.36
C ALA A 103 17.91 -16.50 -31.48
N ASN A 104 19.22 -16.60 -31.21
CA ASN A 104 19.96 -15.60 -30.43
C ASN A 104 19.97 -14.22 -31.11
N LYS A 105 20.14 -14.18 -32.43
CA LYS A 105 20.09 -12.94 -33.21
C LYS A 105 18.70 -12.30 -33.12
N SER A 106 17.64 -13.07 -33.34
CA SER A 106 16.26 -12.58 -33.26
C SER A 106 15.93 -12.07 -31.85
N LEU A 107 16.42 -12.75 -30.81
CA LEU A 107 16.24 -12.32 -29.42
C LEU A 107 17.01 -11.02 -29.13
N ALA A 108 18.24 -10.90 -29.62
CA ALA A 108 19.02 -9.67 -29.50
C ALA A 108 18.36 -8.50 -30.23
N GLU A 109 17.86 -8.71 -31.45
CA GLU A 109 17.13 -7.70 -32.22
C GLU A 109 15.85 -7.26 -31.51
N TRP A 110 15.09 -8.21 -30.94
CA TRP A 110 13.90 -7.89 -30.15
C TRP A 110 14.25 -7.08 -28.89
N ASN A 111 15.28 -7.48 -28.15
CA ASN A 111 15.76 -6.76 -26.97
C ASN A 111 16.20 -5.32 -27.31
N LEU A 112 16.93 -5.16 -28.42
CA LEU A 112 17.35 -3.84 -28.91
C LEU A 112 16.15 -3.00 -29.37
N ALA A 113 15.15 -3.60 -30.00
CA ALA A 113 13.93 -2.91 -30.40
C ALA A 113 13.09 -2.40 -29.21
N GLN A 114 13.15 -3.08 -28.05
CA GLN A 114 12.46 -2.61 -26.84
C GLN A 114 13.21 -1.48 -26.11
N LYS A 115 14.53 -1.37 -26.29
CA LYS A 115 15.37 -0.37 -25.64
C LYS A 115 14.89 1.09 -25.79
N PRO A 116 14.54 1.62 -26.98
CA PRO A 116 14.09 3.00 -27.11
C PRO A 116 12.82 3.30 -26.32
N ARG A 117 11.89 2.33 -26.20
CA ARG A 117 10.68 2.49 -25.38
C ARG A 117 11.03 2.60 -23.90
N ILE A 118 11.93 1.75 -23.42
CA ILE A 118 12.40 1.77 -22.03
C ILE A 118 13.12 3.09 -21.73
N ASP A 119 13.98 3.55 -22.64
CA ASP A 119 14.75 4.76 -22.44
C ASP A 119 13.86 6.02 -22.49
N ALA A 120 12.83 6.06 -23.34
CA ALA A 120 11.82 7.11 -23.32
C ALA A 120 11.06 7.19 -21.98
N ILE A 121 10.66 6.03 -21.42
CA ILE A 121 9.99 5.96 -20.11
C ILE A 121 10.95 6.40 -19.00
N LYS A 122 12.23 6.02 -19.04
CA LYS A 122 13.22 6.48 -18.06
C LYS A 122 13.36 8.01 -18.08
N ILE A 123 13.44 8.61 -19.26
CA ILE A 123 13.52 10.08 -19.40
C ILE A 123 12.29 10.73 -18.77
N LEU A 124 11.08 10.20 -19.03
CA LEU A 124 9.86 10.68 -18.40
C LEU A 124 9.94 10.60 -16.87
N ILE A 125 10.38 9.46 -16.32
CA ILE A 125 10.55 9.27 -14.87
C ILE A 125 11.54 10.30 -14.30
N PHE A 126 12.67 10.55 -14.97
CA PHE A 126 13.63 11.56 -14.54
C PHE A 126 13.01 12.96 -14.51
N ASN A 127 12.28 13.34 -15.56
CA ASN A 127 11.62 14.65 -15.62
C ASN A 127 10.57 14.82 -14.49
N LEU A 128 9.76 13.79 -14.23
CA LEU A 128 8.78 13.82 -13.14
C LEU A 128 9.46 13.88 -11.77
N TYR A 129 10.59 13.19 -11.60
CA TYR A 129 11.36 13.23 -10.37
C TYR A 129 11.97 14.62 -10.13
N ASP A 130 12.50 15.26 -11.17
CA ASP A 130 13.02 16.62 -11.07
C ASP A 130 11.92 17.62 -10.71
N GLN A 131 10.74 17.51 -11.33
CA GLN A 131 9.56 18.32 -10.96
C GLN A 131 9.13 18.10 -9.51
N LEU A 132 9.11 16.84 -9.05
CA LEU A 132 8.78 16.50 -7.67
C LEU A 132 9.79 17.12 -6.69
N LYS A 133 11.08 17.09 -7.04
CA LYS A 133 12.14 17.66 -6.21
C LYS A 133 12.02 19.18 -6.11
N GLU A 134 11.73 19.85 -7.22
CA GLU A 134 11.47 21.30 -7.23
C GLU A 134 10.28 21.64 -6.33
N LEU A 135 9.16 20.94 -6.50
CA LEU A 135 7.95 21.15 -5.69
C LEU A 135 8.19 20.85 -4.21
N GLN A 136 8.99 19.84 -3.88
CA GLN A 136 9.38 19.54 -2.50
C GLN A 136 10.12 20.73 -1.88
N THR A 137 11.08 21.33 -2.60
CA THR A 137 11.80 22.50 -2.07
C THR A 137 10.88 23.71 -1.87
N GLU A 138 9.88 23.90 -2.73
CA GLU A 138 8.87 24.96 -2.56
C GLU A 138 8.00 24.71 -1.33
N VAL A 139 7.54 23.47 -1.12
CA VAL A 139 6.75 23.09 0.06
C VAL A 139 7.57 23.26 1.34
N ASP A 140 8.83 22.83 1.34
CA ASP A 140 9.72 23.01 2.50
C ASP A 140 9.95 24.49 2.80
N HIS A 141 10.11 25.33 1.76
CA HIS A 141 10.20 26.78 1.92
C HIS A 141 8.92 27.38 2.53
N LEU A 142 7.74 27.05 1.99
CA LEU A 142 6.46 27.53 2.51
C LEU A 142 6.20 27.05 3.94
N LYS A 143 6.59 25.81 4.25
CA LYS A 143 6.53 25.27 5.61
C LYS A 143 7.42 26.05 6.56
N ASN A 144 8.66 26.34 6.18
CA ASN A 144 9.57 27.14 7.01
C ASN A 144 9.02 28.56 7.24
N GLN A 145 8.41 29.18 6.22
CA GLN A 145 7.72 30.46 6.37
C GLN A 145 6.52 30.37 7.32
N LEU A 146 5.71 29.32 7.20
CA LEU A 146 4.58 29.08 8.09
C LEU A 146 5.02 28.82 9.53
N ASP A 147 6.06 28.01 9.74
CA ASP A 147 6.60 27.70 11.06
C ASP A 147 7.17 28.96 11.73
N SER A 148 7.80 29.86 10.97
CA SER A 148 8.25 31.18 11.46
C SER A 148 7.08 32.07 11.90
N ILE A 149 6.03 32.15 11.08
CA ILE A 149 4.82 32.93 11.41
C ILE A 149 4.05 32.30 12.58
N SER A 150 3.94 30.98 12.60
CA SER A 150 3.24 30.21 13.64
C SER A 150 3.98 30.29 14.97
N SER A 151 5.31 30.24 14.96
CA SER A 151 6.14 30.41 16.17
C SER A 151 6.00 31.82 16.74
N SER A 152 6.18 32.85 15.90
CA SER A 152 6.06 34.26 16.36
C SER A 152 4.66 34.61 16.87
N LYS A 153 3.60 34.06 16.25
CA LYS A 153 2.20 34.32 16.59
C LYS A 153 1.53 33.18 17.36
N SER A 154 2.32 32.29 17.96
CA SER A 154 1.77 31.22 18.77
C SER A 154 0.97 31.80 19.95
N LEU A 155 0.03 31.02 20.45
CA LEU A 155 -0.82 31.48 21.56
C LEU A 155 0.00 31.69 22.83
N ASP A 156 1.03 30.86 23.05
CA ASP A 156 1.96 30.98 24.16
C ASP A 156 2.87 32.21 24.05
N THR A 157 3.39 32.54 22.86
CA THR A 157 4.15 33.78 22.64
C THR A 157 3.27 35.01 22.83
N THR A 158 2.03 34.98 22.31
CA THR A 158 1.04 36.06 22.50
C THR A 158 0.68 36.25 23.98
N SER A 159 0.51 35.16 24.72
CA SER A 159 0.27 35.19 26.17
C SER A 159 1.45 35.81 26.93
N SER A 160 2.67 35.38 26.61
CA SER A 160 3.89 35.89 27.25
C SER A 160 4.08 37.39 26.97
N LEU A 161 3.89 37.82 25.71
CA LEU A 161 3.95 39.23 25.33
C LEU A 161 2.87 40.07 26.04
N MET A 162 1.65 39.52 26.20
CA MET A 162 0.57 40.19 26.93
C MET A 162 0.90 40.35 28.42
N GLN A 163 1.53 39.34 29.03
CA GLN A 163 1.96 39.39 30.42
C GLN A 163 3.07 40.44 30.63
N VAL A 164 4.04 40.51 29.71
CA VAL A 164 5.08 41.55 29.71
C VAL A 164 4.45 42.94 29.58
N ALA A 165 3.54 43.15 28.62
CA ALA A 165 2.87 44.43 28.43
C ALA A 165 1.93 44.82 29.60
N ALA A 166 1.44 43.85 30.37
CA ALA A 166 0.68 44.08 31.59
C ALA A 166 1.60 44.50 32.75
N GLN A 167 2.76 43.86 32.89
CA GLN A 167 3.77 44.22 33.89
C GLN A 167 4.35 45.61 33.61
N GLU A 168 4.74 45.89 32.36
CA GLU A 168 5.27 47.20 31.95
C GLU A 168 4.28 48.34 32.26
N ALA A 169 2.98 48.10 32.07
CA ALA A 169 1.95 49.08 32.44
C ALA A 169 1.80 49.29 33.96
N ASP A 170 2.11 48.27 34.77
CA ASP A 170 2.10 48.37 36.23
C ASP A 170 3.35 49.11 36.72
N ASP A 171 4.53 48.79 36.15
CA ASP A 171 5.79 49.47 36.39
C ASP A 171 5.69 50.98 36.03
N ASP A 172 5.01 51.32 34.92
CA ASP A 172 4.68 52.70 34.55
C ASP A 172 3.86 53.44 35.62
N ALA A 173 2.92 52.74 36.26
CA ALA A 173 2.10 53.31 37.32
C ALA A 173 2.90 53.47 38.62
N GLU A 174 3.77 52.51 38.95
CA GLU A 174 4.70 52.59 40.08
C GLU A 174 5.76 53.69 39.87
N ALA A 175 6.21 53.91 38.64
CA ALA A 175 7.08 55.03 38.29
C ALA A 175 6.42 56.39 38.56
N LEU A 176 5.11 56.53 38.36
CA LEU A 176 4.38 57.74 38.76
C LEU A 176 4.29 57.89 40.28
N THR A 177 4.13 56.78 41.01
CA THR A 177 4.12 56.79 42.49
C THR A 177 5.47 57.23 43.05
N THR A 178 6.57 56.66 42.55
CA THR A 178 7.93 57.02 42.98
C THR A 178 8.28 58.48 42.67
N ARG A 179 7.84 59.01 41.52
CA ARG A 179 7.97 60.44 41.18
C ARG A 179 7.11 61.38 42.03
N PHE A 180 5.98 60.90 42.55
CA PHE A 180 5.18 61.66 43.51
C PHE A 180 5.86 61.69 44.88
N GLU A 181 6.41 60.57 45.34
CA GLU A 181 7.17 60.48 46.60
C GLU A 181 8.43 61.36 46.59
N SER A 182 9.07 61.52 45.43
CA SER A 182 10.22 62.45 45.26
C SER A 182 9.82 63.93 45.20
N GLY A 183 8.52 64.25 45.20
CA GLY A 183 8.00 65.62 45.12
C GLY A 183 8.04 66.26 43.72
N GLU A 184 8.30 65.48 42.67
CA GLU A 184 8.41 65.96 41.28
C GLU A 184 7.03 66.27 40.64
N LEU A 185 5.97 65.62 41.14
CA LEU A 185 4.61 65.73 40.60
C LEU A 185 3.65 66.40 41.59
N SER A 186 2.82 67.33 41.10
CA SER A 186 1.72 67.88 41.90
C SER A 186 0.60 66.87 42.09
N ILE A 187 -0.11 66.98 43.21
CA ILE A 187 -1.15 66.04 43.64
C ILE A 187 -2.21 65.86 42.54
N ASP A 188 -2.72 66.94 41.97
CA ASP A 188 -3.80 66.89 40.97
C ASP A 188 -3.36 66.20 39.67
N LEU A 189 -2.10 66.40 39.26
CA LEU A 189 -1.55 65.80 38.05
C LEU A 189 -1.24 64.31 38.26
N PHE A 190 -0.71 63.95 39.42
CA PHE A 190 -0.55 62.56 39.84
C PHE A 190 -1.88 61.83 39.85
N LEU A 191 -2.92 62.40 40.46
CA LEU A 191 -4.22 61.76 40.62
C LEU A 191 -4.91 61.48 39.28
N LYS A 192 -4.70 62.36 38.29
CA LYS A 192 -5.20 62.16 36.92
C LYS A 192 -4.44 61.05 36.19
N GLN A 193 -3.11 61.14 36.14
CA GLN A 193 -2.27 60.20 35.38
C GLN A 193 -2.22 58.80 36.00
N PHE A 194 -2.19 58.71 37.33
CA PHE A 194 -2.15 57.43 38.05
C PHE A 194 -3.44 56.64 37.85
N LYS A 195 -4.61 57.29 37.91
CA LYS A 195 -5.90 56.62 37.65
C LYS A 195 -5.95 56.04 36.24
N GLU A 196 -5.49 56.78 35.24
CA GLU A 196 -5.46 56.33 33.84
C GLU A 196 -4.49 55.15 33.64
N LYS A 197 -3.25 55.26 34.15
CA LYS A 197 -2.23 54.20 34.04
C LYS A 197 -2.62 52.94 34.82
N LYS A 198 -3.12 53.08 36.05
CA LYS A 198 -3.53 51.93 36.88
C LYS A 198 -4.77 51.24 36.32
N ALA A 199 -5.72 51.98 35.74
CA ALA A 199 -6.86 51.39 35.04
C ALA A 199 -6.42 50.56 33.82
N LEU A 200 -5.45 51.05 33.06
CA LEU A 200 -4.86 50.34 31.92
C LEU A 200 -4.12 49.06 32.39
N ALA A 201 -3.29 49.15 33.44
CA ALA A 201 -2.57 48.01 34.02
C ALA A 201 -3.53 46.90 34.47
N HIS A 202 -4.58 47.25 35.23
CA HIS A 202 -5.59 46.30 35.66
C HIS A 202 -6.33 45.67 34.48
N LEU A 203 -6.69 46.45 33.47
CA LEU A 203 -7.36 45.93 32.28
C LEU A 203 -6.48 44.93 31.53
N ARG A 204 -5.18 45.22 31.34
CA ARG A 204 -4.23 44.29 30.71
C ARG A 204 -4.02 43.03 31.56
N LYS A 205 -3.91 43.17 32.88
CA LYS A 205 -3.78 42.04 33.82
C LYS A 205 -4.99 41.12 33.76
N ILE A 206 -6.21 41.66 33.84
CA ILE A 206 -7.45 40.88 33.72
C ILE A 206 -7.51 40.14 32.38
N LYS A 207 -7.15 40.80 31.27
CA LYS A 207 -7.13 40.17 29.95
C LYS A 207 -6.07 39.06 29.84
N SER A 208 -4.87 39.29 30.38
CA SER A 208 -3.77 38.31 30.42
C SER A 208 -4.13 37.08 31.26
N ASP A 209 -4.70 37.30 32.46
CA ASP A 209 -5.14 36.23 33.36
C ASP A 209 -6.29 35.42 32.74
N ARG A 210 -7.22 36.10 32.05
CA ARG A 210 -8.30 35.42 31.34
C ARG A 210 -7.78 34.57 30.19
N LEU A 211 -6.83 35.08 29.41
CA LEU A 211 -6.20 34.34 28.32
C LEU A 211 -5.41 33.13 28.84
N SER A 212 -4.68 33.29 29.93
CA SER A 212 -3.95 32.21 30.61
C SER A 212 -4.89 31.14 31.18
N ALA A 213 -6.04 31.53 31.72
CA ALA A 213 -7.06 30.60 32.20
C ALA A 213 -7.66 29.77 31.05
N LEU A 214 -7.99 30.42 29.92
CA LEU A 214 -8.51 29.73 28.73
C LEU A 214 -7.49 28.75 28.13
N LEU A 215 -6.21 29.12 28.13
CA LEU A 215 -5.11 28.22 27.72
C LEU A 215 -5.03 26.97 28.59
N ARG A 216 -5.16 27.11 29.91
CA ARG A 216 -5.22 25.98 30.83
C ARG A 216 -6.47 25.13 30.58
N GLU A 217 -7.63 25.73 30.44
CA GLU A 217 -8.88 24.99 30.16
C GLU A 217 -8.82 24.18 28.84
N GLN A 218 -8.22 24.73 27.79
CA GLN A 218 -8.02 24.02 26.52
C GLN A 218 -7.12 22.78 26.67
N THR A 219 -6.05 22.87 27.47
CA THR A 219 -5.15 21.72 27.71
C THR A 219 -5.84 20.59 28.49
N TYR A 220 -6.76 20.91 29.41
CA TYR A 220 -7.56 19.90 30.12
C TYR A 220 -8.63 19.22 29.24
N SER A 221 -9.14 19.91 28.22
CA SER A 221 -10.19 19.38 27.32
C SER A 221 -9.72 18.19 26.48
N PHE A 222 -8.43 18.14 26.13
CA PHE A 222 -7.84 17.05 25.33
C PHE A 222 -7.44 15.82 26.17
N ALA A 223 -7.37 15.91 27.50
CA ALA A 223 -6.92 14.82 28.36
C ALA A 223 -8.02 13.80 28.75
N GLN A 224 -9.29 14.05 28.40
CA GLN A 224 -10.43 13.21 28.84
C GLN A 224 -10.93 12.17 27.83
N THR A 225 -10.21 11.85 26.76
CA THR A 225 -10.59 10.78 25.81
C THR A 225 -9.71 9.53 25.93
N THR A 226 -9.51 9.01 27.15
CA THR A 226 -9.16 7.59 27.32
C THR A 226 -9.91 7.00 28.52
N SER A 227 -10.58 5.85 28.30
CA SER A 227 -11.29 4.96 29.24
C SER A 227 -12.81 5.17 29.53
N THR A 228 -13.64 4.57 28.64
CA THR A 228 -14.84 3.67 28.84
C THR A 228 -15.83 3.83 30.03
N PRO A 229 -17.06 3.27 30.01
CA PRO A 229 -17.97 2.85 28.92
C PRO A 229 -19.41 3.47 29.03
N MET A 230 -20.19 3.44 27.94
CA MET A 230 -21.59 3.92 27.90
C MET A 230 -22.60 2.88 28.44
N PRO A 231 -23.58 3.29 29.28
CA PRO A 231 -24.90 2.70 29.30
C PRO A 231 -25.92 3.51 28.48
N GLN A 232 -26.95 2.81 28.02
CA GLN A 232 -27.89 3.13 26.96
C GLN A 232 -28.88 4.26 27.28
N SER A 233 -29.44 4.90 26.25
CA SER A 233 -30.76 5.53 26.36
C SER A 233 -31.60 5.40 25.08
N ARG A 234 -32.67 4.63 25.23
CA ARG A 234 -34.02 4.70 24.63
C ARG A 234 -34.23 5.66 23.45
N LEU A 235 -34.68 5.05 22.35
CA LEU A 235 -35.39 5.69 21.26
C LEU A 235 -36.73 6.29 21.74
N LEU A 236 -36.97 7.56 21.40
CA LEU A 236 -38.32 8.08 21.19
C LEU A 236 -38.39 8.78 19.82
N ARG A 237 -38.92 8.01 18.88
CA ARG A 237 -39.89 8.37 17.83
C ARG A 237 -40.26 9.85 17.73
N ILE A 238 -40.05 10.44 16.55
CA ILE A 238 -40.87 11.55 16.06
C ILE A 238 -41.40 11.16 14.68
N SER A 239 -42.73 11.11 14.61
CA SER A 239 -43.54 10.92 13.42
C SER A 239 -43.55 12.18 12.55
N ASN A 240 -43.67 11.94 11.24
CA ASN A 240 -43.94 12.94 10.20
C ASN A 240 -45.09 13.87 10.57
N PHE A 241 -44.93 15.18 10.32
CA PHE A 241 -46.06 16.05 10.02
C PHE A 241 -45.71 17.05 8.92
N VAL A 242 -46.73 17.27 8.10
CA VAL A 242 -46.75 17.83 6.76
C VAL A 242 -46.84 19.35 6.79
N SER A 243 -46.31 19.99 5.72
CA SER A 243 -46.70 21.26 5.07
C SER A 243 -47.34 22.37 5.90
N THR A 244 -46.86 23.62 5.74
CA THR A 244 -47.53 24.66 4.92
C THR A 244 -46.92 26.04 5.20
N ILE A 245 -46.72 26.77 4.10
CA ILE A 245 -46.25 28.15 3.99
C ILE A 245 -47.26 29.14 4.59
N CYS A 246 -46.81 30.18 5.29
CA CYS A 246 -47.50 31.48 5.26
C CYS A 246 -46.57 32.62 5.68
N TRP A 247 -46.35 33.59 4.78
CA TRP A 247 -45.95 34.95 5.14
C TRP A 247 -47.16 35.68 5.76
N PRO A 248 -46.95 36.75 6.56
CA PRO A 248 -47.13 38.08 5.96
C PRO A 248 -46.22 39.20 6.53
N THR A 249 -46.20 40.28 5.76
CA THR A 249 -45.56 41.58 5.95
C THR A 249 -46.19 42.42 7.08
N THR A 250 -45.36 43.17 7.83
CA THR A 250 -45.46 44.62 8.20
C THR A 250 -44.95 44.97 9.61
N LEU A 251 -44.06 45.96 9.63
CA LEU A 251 -43.69 46.95 10.66
C LEU A 251 -44.13 46.71 12.12
N ASN A 252 -43.16 46.50 13.01
CA ASN A 252 -43.04 47.35 14.19
C ASN A 252 -41.62 47.36 14.78
N VAL A 253 -41.19 48.56 15.16
CA VAL A 253 -39.93 48.90 15.81
C VAL A 253 -39.99 48.43 17.25
N GLY A 254 -39.05 47.57 17.66
CA GLY A 254 -39.05 46.99 19.00
C GLY A 254 -37.69 46.39 19.33
N LEU A 255 -36.89 47.17 20.04
CA LEU A 255 -35.60 46.86 20.63
C LEU A 255 -35.54 45.42 21.20
N ARG A 256 -34.80 44.53 20.54
CA ARG A 256 -34.24 43.32 21.17
C ARG A 256 -32.77 43.20 20.77
N LEU A 257 -31.92 43.80 21.60
CA LEU A 257 -30.56 43.29 21.78
C LEU A 257 -30.67 41.90 22.40
N LEU A 258 -30.78 40.89 21.55
CA LEU A 258 -30.36 39.54 21.89
C LEU A 258 -28.93 39.42 21.39
N CYS A 259 -28.02 39.33 22.35
CA CYS A 259 -26.63 38.94 22.16
C CYS A 259 -26.61 37.57 21.48
N GLN A 260 -26.66 37.55 20.15
CA GLN A 260 -26.22 36.40 19.38
C GLN A 260 -24.71 36.50 19.39
N SER A 261 -24.07 35.69 20.23
CA SER A 261 -22.69 35.30 20.02
C SER A 261 -22.61 34.73 18.60
N ARG A 262 -22.16 35.56 17.66
CA ARG A 262 -21.64 35.07 16.40
C ARG A 262 -20.41 34.27 16.77
N ASN A 263 -20.61 32.98 17.03
CA ASN A 263 -19.55 32.00 16.90
C ASN A 263 -19.11 32.15 15.44
N PHE A 264 -18.06 32.94 15.21
CA PHE A 264 -17.33 32.86 13.97
C PHE A 264 -16.84 31.43 13.92
N ALA A 265 -17.47 30.61 13.08
CA ALA A 265 -16.96 29.31 12.73
C ALA A 265 -15.50 29.52 12.35
N THR A 266 -14.59 28.99 13.16
CA THR A 266 -13.18 29.06 12.82
C THR A 266 -13.03 28.39 11.45
N LEU A 267 -12.16 28.89 10.57
CA LEU A 267 -11.91 28.26 9.25
C LEU A 267 -11.57 26.76 9.37
N ARG A 268 -11.17 26.31 10.56
CA ARG A 268 -10.93 24.91 10.94
C ARG A 268 -12.20 24.05 10.96
N GLU A 269 -13.36 24.64 11.17
CA GLU A 269 -14.67 23.98 11.23
C GLU A 269 -15.31 23.85 9.84
N THR A 270 -14.88 24.69 8.88
CA THR A 270 -15.28 24.61 7.46
C THR A 270 -14.41 23.67 6.63
N VAL A 271 -13.29 23.19 7.18
CA VAL A 271 -12.40 22.22 6.53
C VAL A 271 -12.87 20.83 6.97
N GLY A 272 -13.39 20.04 6.03
CA GLY A 272 -13.78 18.64 6.28
C GLY A 272 -12.62 17.78 6.79
N GLU A 273 -12.90 16.52 7.12
CA GLU A 273 -11.92 15.58 7.69
C GLU A 273 -10.54 15.66 7.02
N GLN A 274 -9.55 16.12 7.78
CA GLN A 274 -8.15 16.16 7.37
C GLN A 274 -7.57 14.75 7.39
N ASN A 275 -7.94 13.94 6.39
CA ASN A 275 -7.22 12.71 6.12
C ASN A 275 -5.87 13.07 5.50
N SER A 276 -4.76 12.76 6.18
CA SER A 276 -3.39 13.07 5.73
C SER A 276 -3.06 12.55 4.31
N LYS A 277 -3.77 11.51 3.87
CA LYS A 277 -3.68 10.96 2.51
C LYS A 277 -4.18 11.91 1.41
N ILE A 278 -5.12 12.81 1.73
CA ILE A 278 -5.72 13.76 0.77
C ILE A 278 -4.73 14.87 0.40
N LEU A 279 -3.70 15.10 1.23
CA LEU A 279 -2.74 16.18 1.03
C LEU A 279 -1.73 15.92 -0.11
N TYR A 280 -1.45 14.65 -0.41
CA TYR A 280 -0.35 14.26 -1.30
C TYR A 280 -0.80 13.57 -2.60
N GLU A 281 -2.01 13.01 -2.65
CA GLU A 281 -2.50 12.29 -3.83
C GLU A 281 -3.95 12.72 -4.19
N PRO A 282 -4.25 12.97 -5.48
CA PRO A 282 -5.62 13.17 -5.92
C PRO A 282 -6.42 11.89 -5.69
N ILE A 283 -7.57 12.02 -5.00
CA ILE A 283 -8.43 10.87 -4.71
C ILE A 283 -9.12 10.44 -6.01
N PHE A 284 -8.65 9.34 -6.60
CA PHE A 284 -9.39 8.65 -7.65
C PHE A 284 -10.58 7.94 -7.03
N LYS A 285 -11.77 8.53 -7.15
CA LYS A 285 -13.02 7.85 -6.82
C LYS A 285 -13.31 6.84 -7.92
N ASP A 286 -13.34 5.57 -7.56
CA ASP A 286 -13.71 4.51 -8.48
C ASP A 286 -15.22 4.60 -8.74
N GLU A 287 -15.63 5.11 -9.90
CA GLU A 287 -17.04 5.26 -10.30
C GLU A 287 -17.71 3.94 -10.70
N ARG A 288 -16.99 2.81 -10.63
CA ARG A 288 -17.52 1.50 -10.98
C ARG A 288 -18.59 1.08 -9.97
N GLU A 289 -19.84 1.06 -10.41
CA GLU A 289 -20.94 0.46 -9.66
C GLU A 289 -20.81 -1.06 -9.70
N PHE A 290 -20.27 -1.65 -8.63
CA PHE A 290 -20.29 -3.10 -8.46
C PHE A 290 -21.66 -3.52 -7.94
N PRO A 291 -22.33 -4.52 -8.54
CA PRO A 291 -23.56 -5.06 -7.98
C PRO A 291 -23.28 -5.59 -6.57
N GLY A 292 -23.97 -5.02 -5.57
CA GLY A 292 -23.87 -5.45 -4.19
C GLY A 292 -24.53 -6.81 -4.01
N TYR A 293 -23.75 -7.85 -3.72
CA TYR A 293 -24.26 -9.18 -3.41
C TYR A 293 -24.27 -9.40 -1.89
N ASN A 294 -25.46 -9.58 -1.31
CA ASN A 294 -25.60 -9.83 0.13
C ASN A 294 -24.92 -11.13 0.59
N THR A 295 -24.94 -12.16 -0.25
CA THR A 295 -24.36 -13.47 0.02
C THR A 295 -23.73 -14.06 -1.23
N VAL A 296 -22.50 -14.57 -1.15
CA VAL A 296 -21.77 -15.20 -2.25
C VAL A 296 -21.45 -16.65 -1.89
N ASN A 297 -21.80 -17.58 -2.77
CA ASN A 297 -21.48 -19.00 -2.59
C ASN A 297 -20.25 -19.38 -3.41
N VAL A 298 -19.18 -19.75 -2.73
CA VAL A 298 -17.96 -20.31 -3.36
C VAL A 298 -18.10 -21.82 -3.41
N GLN A 299 -18.22 -22.37 -4.62
CA GLN A 299 -18.33 -23.80 -4.85
C GLN A 299 -17.00 -24.37 -5.34
N MET A 300 -16.60 -25.49 -4.74
CA MET A 300 -15.31 -26.14 -4.99
C MET A 300 -15.58 -27.61 -5.28
N GLN A 301 -15.04 -28.12 -6.39
CA GLN A 301 -15.23 -29.49 -6.84
C GLN A 301 -13.87 -30.17 -7.00
N GLY A 302 -13.76 -31.44 -6.60
CA GLY A 302 -12.55 -32.22 -6.77
C GLY A 302 -12.81 -33.71 -6.65
N CYS A 303 -12.02 -34.51 -7.39
CA CYS A 303 -12.09 -35.98 -7.31
C CYS A 303 -11.42 -36.53 -6.05
N ASP A 304 -10.39 -35.84 -5.56
CA ASP A 304 -9.71 -36.18 -4.31
C ASP A 304 -10.25 -35.35 -3.14
N PHE A 305 -10.71 -36.05 -2.10
CA PHE A 305 -11.25 -35.46 -0.89
C PHE A 305 -10.19 -34.71 -0.07
N GLY A 306 -8.97 -35.26 0.04
CA GLY A 306 -7.94 -34.71 0.92
C GLY A 306 -7.46 -33.32 0.48
N SER A 307 -7.29 -33.14 -0.83
CA SER A 307 -6.91 -31.86 -1.43
C SER A 307 -8.03 -30.81 -1.31
N LEU A 308 -9.29 -31.23 -1.49
CA LEU A 308 -10.46 -30.35 -1.43
C LEU A 308 -10.69 -29.78 -0.03
N GLU A 309 -10.53 -30.59 1.03
CA GLU A 309 -10.71 -30.15 2.42
C GLU A 309 -9.64 -29.13 2.85
N LYS A 310 -8.37 -29.38 2.46
CA LYS A 310 -7.27 -28.43 2.69
C LYS A 310 -7.52 -27.11 1.97
N TYR A 311 -8.03 -27.16 0.74
CA TYR A 311 -8.32 -25.97 -0.03
C TYR A 311 -9.51 -25.20 0.56
N GLN A 312 -10.56 -25.88 1.03
CA GLN A 312 -11.68 -25.25 1.76
C GLN A 312 -11.18 -24.48 2.98
N ALA A 313 -10.33 -25.10 3.81
CA ALA A 313 -9.74 -24.45 4.98
C ALA A 313 -8.87 -23.23 4.59
N TYR A 314 -8.14 -23.31 3.47
CA TYR A 314 -7.38 -22.18 2.94
C TYR A 314 -8.29 -21.02 2.51
N VAL A 315 -9.35 -21.30 1.73
CA VAL A 315 -10.32 -20.29 1.29
C VAL A 315 -10.99 -19.62 2.48
N HIS A 316 -11.38 -20.39 3.50
CA HIS A 316 -11.95 -19.86 4.75
C HIS A 316 -11.00 -18.87 5.45
N LYS A 317 -9.70 -19.22 5.59
CA LYS A 317 -8.69 -18.34 6.18
C LYS A 317 -8.46 -17.06 5.35
N ILE A 318 -8.51 -17.19 4.03
CA ILE A 318 -8.35 -16.08 3.10
C ILE A 318 -9.55 -15.13 3.19
N ALA A 319 -10.78 -15.65 3.19
CA ALA A 319 -12.00 -14.86 3.33
C ALA A 319 -11.95 -14.00 4.60
N ASN A 320 -11.55 -14.58 5.73
CA ASN A 320 -11.39 -13.85 6.99
C ASN A 320 -10.31 -12.74 6.92
N ARG A 321 -9.21 -12.97 6.18
CA ARG A 321 -8.15 -11.96 5.99
C ARG A 321 -8.61 -10.79 5.12
N PHE A 322 -9.47 -11.05 4.15
CA PHE A 322 -10.07 -10.02 3.31
C PHE A 322 -11.28 -9.34 3.96
N GLY A 323 -11.65 -9.73 5.19
CA GLY A 323 -12.74 -9.10 5.93
C GLY A 323 -14.14 -9.63 5.57
N PHE A 324 -14.26 -10.67 4.74
CA PHE A 324 -15.53 -11.35 4.52
C PHE A 324 -15.90 -12.20 5.74
N SER A 325 -17.18 -12.23 6.08
CA SER A 325 -17.70 -13.14 7.11
C SER A 325 -18.14 -14.44 6.43
N VAL A 326 -17.69 -15.58 6.95
CA VAL A 326 -18.16 -16.89 6.49
C VAL A 326 -19.41 -17.25 7.31
N ALA A 327 -20.57 -17.32 6.66
CA ALA A 327 -21.83 -17.70 7.33
C ALA A 327 -21.89 -19.21 7.56
N ASP A 328 -21.71 -19.99 6.49
CA ASP A 328 -21.77 -21.45 6.54
C ASP A 328 -20.68 -22.06 5.65
N SER A 329 -20.12 -23.18 6.09
CA SER A 329 -19.28 -24.05 5.26
C SER A 329 -19.79 -25.48 5.37
N TYR A 330 -20.27 -26.05 4.28
CA TYR A 330 -20.85 -27.38 4.29
C TYR A 330 -20.43 -28.24 3.10
N ALA A 331 -20.54 -29.54 3.32
CA ALA A 331 -20.29 -30.58 2.33
C ALA A 331 -21.58 -30.92 1.58
N VAL A 332 -21.47 -31.10 0.27
CA VAL A 332 -22.55 -31.66 -0.55
C VAL A 332 -22.24 -33.14 -0.80
N ALA A 333 -23.29 -33.97 -0.89
CA ALA A 333 -23.16 -35.39 -1.19
C ALA A 333 -22.36 -35.64 -2.48
N ALA A 334 -21.47 -36.64 -2.44
CA ALA A 334 -20.61 -36.97 -3.56
C ALA A 334 -21.43 -37.47 -4.75
N ARG A 335 -21.02 -37.07 -5.96
CA ARG A 335 -21.62 -37.55 -7.21
C ARG A 335 -20.75 -38.66 -7.79
N ALA A 336 -21.30 -39.86 -7.91
CA ALA A 336 -20.64 -40.97 -8.59
C ALA A 336 -20.83 -40.82 -10.11
N GLN A 337 -19.73 -40.71 -10.85
CA GLN A 337 -19.69 -40.69 -12.31
C GLN A 337 -19.06 -41.99 -12.80
N LYS A 338 -19.74 -42.67 -13.71
CA LYS A 338 -19.26 -43.94 -14.27
C LYS A 338 -18.41 -43.68 -15.51
N ALA A 339 -17.14 -44.06 -15.46
CA ALA A 339 -16.22 -44.04 -16.60
C ALA A 339 -16.08 -45.46 -17.16
N ILE A 340 -16.37 -45.63 -18.44
CA ILE A 340 -16.26 -46.91 -19.15
C ILE A 340 -15.10 -46.80 -20.13
N THR A 341 -14.10 -47.67 -19.97
CA THR A 341 -13.01 -47.82 -20.93
C THR A 341 -13.37 -48.93 -21.90
N TYR A 342 -13.25 -48.68 -23.20
CA TYR A 342 -13.46 -49.68 -24.25
C TYR A 342 -12.13 -50.24 -24.73
N LYS A 343 -12.14 -51.50 -25.17
CA LYS A 343 -10.96 -52.09 -25.81
C LYS A 343 -10.63 -51.34 -27.12
N PRO A 344 -9.35 -51.25 -27.50
CA PRO A 344 -8.96 -50.63 -28.76
C PRO A 344 -9.68 -51.31 -29.93
N TYR A 345 -10.33 -50.51 -30.78
CA TYR A 345 -11.07 -50.95 -31.97
C TYR A 345 -12.28 -51.88 -31.70
N SER A 346 -12.88 -51.81 -30.51
CA SER A 346 -14.08 -52.59 -30.16
C SER A 346 -15.10 -51.75 -29.39
N THR A 347 -16.37 -52.17 -29.41
CA THR A 347 -17.47 -51.60 -28.60
C THR A 347 -17.64 -52.35 -27.26
N LEU A 348 -16.83 -53.39 -27.03
CA LEU A 348 -16.86 -54.14 -25.78
C LEU A 348 -16.18 -53.34 -24.66
N SER A 349 -16.89 -53.14 -23.55
CA SER A 349 -16.36 -52.48 -22.35
C SER A 349 -15.27 -53.33 -21.71
N GLU A 350 -14.10 -52.74 -21.49
CA GLU A 350 -12.93 -53.37 -20.87
C GLU A 350 -12.92 -53.22 -19.36
N SER A 351 -13.15 -51.99 -18.87
CA SER A 351 -13.19 -51.70 -17.45
C SER A 351 -14.22 -50.61 -17.16
N GLU A 352 -14.88 -50.77 -16.03
CA GLU A 352 -15.82 -49.80 -15.48
C GLU A 352 -15.23 -49.26 -14.18
N THR A 353 -15.02 -47.95 -14.12
CA THR A 353 -14.49 -47.28 -12.92
C THR A 353 -15.44 -46.19 -12.49
N GLU A 354 -15.80 -46.17 -11.20
CA GLU A 354 -16.59 -45.11 -10.62
C GLU A 354 -15.66 -43.99 -10.12
N ILE A 355 -15.85 -42.78 -10.64
CA ILE A 355 -15.15 -41.57 -10.23
C ILE A 355 -16.10 -40.78 -9.33
N PHE A 356 -15.70 -40.57 -8.08
CA PHE A 356 -16.45 -39.74 -7.14
C PHE A 356 -16.02 -38.28 -7.27
N VAL A 357 -16.99 -37.39 -7.50
CA VAL A 357 -16.78 -35.95 -7.50
C VAL A 357 -17.34 -35.37 -6.20
N TYR A 358 -16.45 -34.88 -5.35
CA TYR A 358 -16.79 -34.25 -4.08
C TYR A 358 -17.01 -32.75 -4.26
N HIS A 359 -18.03 -32.23 -3.59
CA HIS A 359 -18.40 -30.81 -3.64
C HIS A 359 -18.32 -30.20 -2.24
N ARG A 360 -17.72 -29.01 -2.14
CA ARG A 360 -17.69 -28.16 -0.95
C ARG A 360 -18.20 -26.78 -1.28
N VAL A 361 -18.98 -26.21 -0.36
CA VAL A 361 -19.58 -24.88 -0.52
C VAL A 361 -19.27 -24.04 0.70
N ILE A 362 -18.73 -22.84 0.46
CA ILE A 362 -18.52 -21.82 1.47
C ILE A 362 -19.44 -20.65 1.13
N ARG A 363 -20.33 -20.31 2.05
CA ARG A 363 -21.24 -19.17 1.94
C ARG A 363 -20.62 -17.97 2.65
N LEU A 364 -20.23 -16.98 1.85
CA LEU A 364 -19.68 -15.70 2.30
C LEU A 364 -20.80 -14.68 2.41
N THR A 365 -20.71 -13.84 3.43
CA THR A 365 -21.57 -12.69 3.65
C THR A 365 -20.70 -11.45 3.83
N GLU A 366 -21.18 -10.32 3.30
CA GLU A 366 -20.51 -9.05 3.52
C GLU A 366 -20.49 -8.73 5.01
N ARG A 367 -19.29 -8.44 5.54
CA ARG A 367 -19.17 -7.95 6.89
C ARG A 367 -19.52 -6.46 6.84
N MET A 368 -20.71 -6.11 7.31
CA MET A 368 -21.06 -4.73 7.62
C MET A 368 -20.04 -4.20 8.63
N PHE A 369 -18.99 -3.53 8.15
CA PHE A 369 -18.16 -2.66 8.97
C PHE A 369 -18.99 -1.42 9.30
N GLN A 370 -19.93 -1.57 10.25
CA GLN A 370 -20.16 -0.43 11.12
C GLN A 370 -18.97 -0.38 12.09
N SER A 371 -18.35 0.80 12.17
CA SER A 371 -17.25 1.19 13.06
C SER A 371 -15.85 0.57 12.84
N VAL A 372 -15.10 1.00 11.81
CA VAL A 372 -13.64 1.29 11.91
C VAL A 372 -13.23 2.43 10.94
N LEU A 373 -14.09 3.42 10.74
CA LEU A 373 -13.66 4.74 10.26
C LEU A 373 -14.32 5.77 11.18
N GLN A 374 -13.74 5.89 12.37
CA GLN A 374 -13.87 7.03 13.26
C GLN A 374 -12.54 7.24 13.96
#